data_AF-A0A365CWF5-F1
#
_entry.id   AF-A0A365CWF5-F1
#
_cell.length_a   1.000
_cell.length_b   1.000
_cell.length_c   1.000
_cell.angle_alpha   90.00
_cell.angle_beta   90.00
_cell.angle_gamma   90.00
#
_symmetry.space_group_name_H-M   'P 1'
#
loop_
_entity.id
_entity.type
_entity.pdbx_description
1 polymer ?
#
loop_
_entity_poly.entity_id
_entity_poly.type
_entity_poly.pdbx_seq_one_letter_code
_entity_poly.pdbx_strand_id
1 'polypeptide(L)'
;MWVVGDGSGLAEDMLARAYLEEFVSSEFAKMAAGRMGSKEDDSHQNAQKRWKAIRERAIAAFPGTTPKDLGERTIAGQTLLSPESAVSWMFDLLHSNANGSVNDKQSEGIYAFLSSGTHPSLYQARQMRTYIDQGKYVGTVLTVDLGYLERLLGVGVIAFYNALSYVMSFYGLPTEAHDVLTQQIDDILPGYLKP
;
A
#
# COMPACT_ATOMS: atom_id res chain seq x y z
N MET A 1 1.38 -3.71 -6.43
CA MET A 1 2.59 -4.32 -7.01
C MET A 1 2.79 -5.78 -6.59
N TRP A 2 2.59 -6.15 -5.33
CA TRP A 2 2.76 -7.55 -4.89
C TRP A 2 2.02 -8.59 -5.76
N VAL A 3 0.79 -8.28 -6.21
CA VAL A 3 0.00 -9.15 -7.11
C VAL A 3 0.73 -9.51 -8.40
N VAL A 4 1.28 -8.51 -9.09
CA VAL A 4 2.06 -8.71 -10.33
C VAL A 4 3.43 -9.34 -10.05
N GLY A 5 3.96 -9.16 -8.83
CA GLY A 5 5.25 -9.70 -8.43
C GLY A 5 6.40 -8.94 -9.06
N ASP A 6 7.55 -9.59 -9.13
CA ASP A 6 8.81 -9.08 -9.72
C ASP A 6 8.93 -9.39 -11.22
N GLY A 7 7.95 -10.07 -11.81
CA GLY A 7 7.97 -10.53 -13.19
C GLY A 7 8.65 -11.88 -13.43
N SER A 8 9.15 -12.57 -12.39
CA SER A 8 9.91 -13.82 -12.53
C SER A 8 9.11 -15.11 -12.20
N GLY A 9 7.83 -15.00 -11.86
CA GLY A 9 6.97 -16.12 -11.42
C GLY A 9 6.04 -16.70 -12.48
N LEU A 10 5.28 -17.74 -12.09
CA LEU A 10 4.25 -18.34 -12.96
C LEU A 10 3.02 -17.42 -13.03
N ALA A 11 2.31 -17.46 -14.16
CA ALA A 11 1.03 -16.75 -14.29
C ALA A 11 0.01 -17.20 -13.22
N GLU A 12 0.10 -18.46 -12.78
CA GLU A 12 -0.70 -19.02 -11.70
C GLU A 12 -0.41 -18.35 -10.35
N ASP A 13 0.85 -18.00 -10.06
CA ASP A 13 1.21 -17.26 -8.84
C ASP A 13 0.60 -15.86 -8.83
N MET A 14 0.63 -15.16 -9.97
CA MET A 14 -0.05 -13.86 -10.12
C MET A 14 -1.56 -13.99 -9.90
N LEU A 15 -2.18 -15.03 -10.48
CA LEU A 15 -3.60 -15.29 -10.32
C LEU A 15 -3.96 -15.61 -8.85
N ALA A 16 -3.15 -16.42 -8.17
CA ALA A 16 -3.34 -16.75 -6.75
C ALA A 16 -3.28 -15.51 -5.87
N ARG A 17 -2.29 -14.64 -6.09
CA ARG A 17 -2.16 -13.35 -5.39
C ARG A 17 -3.32 -12.41 -5.67
N ALA A 18 -3.81 -12.36 -6.91
CA ALA A 18 -4.99 -11.57 -7.27
C ALA A 18 -6.26 -12.06 -6.56
N TYR A 19 -6.47 -13.38 -6.48
CA TYR A 19 -7.58 -13.95 -5.72
C TYR A 19 -7.47 -13.69 -4.22
N LEU A 20 -6.25 -13.73 -3.65
CA LEU A 20 -6.02 -13.38 -2.24
C LEU A 20 -6.41 -11.94 -1.94
N GLU A 21 -5.96 -10.99 -2.77
CA GLU A 21 -6.32 -9.56 -2.62
C GLU A 21 -7.83 -9.34 -2.73
N GLU A 22 -8.48 -9.91 -3.74
CA GLU A 22 -9.92 -9.74 -3.97
C GLU A 22 -10.75 -10.40 -2.85
N PHE A 23 -10.31 -11.54 -2.34
CA PHE A 23 -10.94 -12.23 -1.21
C PHE A 23 -10.87 -11.40 0.06
N VAL A 24 -9.69 -10.89 0.41
CA VAL A 24 -9.46 -10.08 1.61
C VAL A 24 -10.15 -8.72 1.50
N SER A 25 -10.10 -8.07 0.34
CA SER A 25 -10.80 -6.83 0.06
C SER A 25 -12.31 -6.98 0.26
N SER A 26 -12.90 -8.06 -0.26
CA SER A 26 -14.33 -8.33 -0.11
C SER A 26 -14.71 -8.70 1.32
N GLU A 27 -13.81 -9.33 2.06
CA GLU A 27 -14.03 -9.59 3.48
C GLU A 27 -14.03 -8.29 4.30
N PHE A 28 -13.06 -7.40 4.08
CA PHE A 28 -13.02 -6.10 4.75
C PHE A 28 -14.22 -5.24 4.37
N ALA A 29 -14.65 -5.25 3.10
CA ALA A 29 -15.87 -4.56 2.67
C ALA A 29 -17.11 -5.08 3.40
N LYS A 30 -17.26 -6.41 3.52
CA LYS A 30 -18.35 -7.05 4.30
C LYS A 30 -18.29 -6.64 5.77
N MET A 31 -17.10 -6.66 6.38
CA MET A 31 -16.91 -6.26 7.79
C MET A 31 -17.22 -4.78 8.01
N ALA A 32 -16.76 -3.89 7.13
CA ALA A 32 -17.01 -2.46 7.21
C ALA A 32 -18.50 -2.15 7.05
N ALA A 33 -19.16 -2.72 6.03
CA ALA A 33 -20.59 -2.54 5.80
C ALA A 33 -21.41 -2.98 7.03
N GLY A 34 -21.09 -4.15 7.62
CA GLY A 34 -21.77 -4.63 8.82
C GLY A 34 -21.43 -3.88 10.12
N ARG A 35 -20.39 -3.03 10.13
CA ARG A 35 -20.06 -2.15 11.26
C ARG A 35 -20.74 -0.78 11.13
N MET A 36 -20.89 -0.30 9.90
CA MET A 36 -21.52 1.00 9.61
C MET A 36 -23.06 0.92 9.59
N GLY A 37 -23.60 -0.25 9.25
CA GLY A 37 -25.03 -0.51 9.18
C GLY A 37 -25.43 -1.77 9.94
N SER A 38 -26.67 -2.21 9.72
CA SER A 38 -27.17 -3.49 10.22
C SER A 38 -26.72 -4.64 9.31
N LYS A 39 -26.90 -5.90 9.76
CA LYS A 39 -26.63 -7.05 8.88
C LYS A 39 -27.74 -7.23 7.84
N GLU A 40 -28.89 -6.63 8.09
CA GLU A 40 -30.08 -6.67 7.25
C GLU A 40 -30.00 -5.64 6.11
N ASP A 41 -29.10 -4.66 6.20
CA ASP A 41 -28.90 -3.64 5.17
C ASP A 41 -28.41 -4.25 3.85
N ASP A 42 -28.93 -3.73 2.74
CA ASP A 42 -28.57 -4.17 1.39
C ASP A 42 -27.07 -4.11 1.13
N SER A 43 -26.38 -3.12 1.71
CA SER A 43 -24.92 -2.96 1.60
C SER A 43 -24.17 -4.16 2.20
N HIS A 44 -24.56 -4.61 3.40
CA HIS A 44 -23.97 -5.78 4.05
C HIS A 44 -24.33 -7.07 3.31
N GLN A 45 -25.60 -7.23 2.92
CA GLN A 45 -26.06 -8.41 2.19
C GLN A 45 -25.34 -8.57 0.85
N ASN A 46 -25.18 -7.48 0.09
CA ASN A 46 -24.45 -7.49 -1.18
C ASN A 46 -22.96 -7.77 -0.98
N ALA A 47 -22.32 -7.16 0.01
CA ALA A 47 -20.92 -7.44 0.33
C ALA A 47 -20.72 -8.89 0.80
N GLN A 48 -21.66 -9.45 1.57
CA GLN A 48 -21.63 -10.85 1.99
C GLN A 48 -21.78 -11.81 0.80
N LYS A 49 -22.70 -11.55 -0.13
CA LYS A 49 -22.86 -12.33 -1.36
C LYS A 49 -21.58 -12.30 -2.19
N ARG A 50 -20.98 -11.12 -2.38
CA ARG A 50 -19.70 -10.95 -3.11
C ARG A 50 -18.57 -11.74 -2.46
N TRP A 51 -18.41 -11.62 -1.14
CA TRP A 51 -17.40 -12.36 -0.39
C TRP A 51 -17.55 -13.88 -0.54
N LYS A 52 -18.78 -14.41 -0.44
CA LYS A 52 -19.05 -15.84 -0.68
C LYS A 52 -18.69 -16.26 -2.11
N ALA A 53 -19.12 -15.49 -3.10
CA ALA A 53 -18.85 -15.78 -4.51
C ALA A 53 -17.35 -15.77 -4.85
N ILE A 54 -16.56 -14.88 -4.24
CA ILE A 54 -15.09 -14.86 -4.44
C ILE A 54 -14.44 -16.05 -3.75
N ARG A 55 -14.86 -16.38 -2.53
CA ARG A 55 -14.36 -17.55 -1.81
C ARG A 55 -14.59 -18.84 -2.59
N GLU A 56 -15.78 -19.02 -3.15
CA GLU A 56 -16.12 -20.20 -3.97
C GLU A 56 -15.30 -20.23 -5.27
N ARG A 57 -15.14 -19.08 -5.94
CA ARG A 57 -14.30 -18.98 -7.14
C ARG A 57 -12.83 -19.27 -6.87
N ALA A 58 -12.29 -18.81 -5.75
CA ALA A 58 -10.90 -19.08 -5.35
C ALA A 58 -10.67 -20.59 -5.13
N ILE A 59 -11.56 -21.26 -4.40
CA ILE A 59 -11.48 -22.72 -4.18
C ILE A 59 -11.62 -23.49 -5.49
N ALA A 60 -12.52 -23.06 -6.38
CA ALA A 60 -12.71 -23.69 -7.69
C ALA A 60 -11.49 -23.49 -8.61
N ALA A 61 -10.87 -22.31 -8.58
CA ALA A 61 -9.69 -21.99 -9.38
C ALA A 61 -8.43 -22.73 -8.89
N PHE A 62 -8.36 -23.05 -7.59
CA PHE A 62 -7.23 -23.73 -6.96
C PHE A 62 -7.72 -24.93 -6.14
N PRO A 63 -7.94 -26.11 -6.77
CA PRO A 63 -8.54 -27.29 -6.11
C PRO A 63 -7.80 -27.82 -4.87
N GLY A 64 -6.53 -27.44 -4.67
CA GLY A 64 -5.77 -27.75 -3.45
C GLY A 64 -5.98 -26.76 -2.30
N THR A 65 -6.72 -25.67 -2.52
CA THR A 65 -6.98 -24.63 -1.53
C THR A 65 -8.19 -25.00 -0.67
N THR A 66 -7.99 -25.07 0.63
CA THR A 66 -9.03 -25.35 1.62
C THR A 66 -9.58 -24.08 2.26
N PRO A 67 -10.74 -24.16 2.93
CA PRO A 67 -11.22 -23.10 3.80
C PRO A 67 -10.21 -22.62 4.86
N LYS A 68 -9.35 -23.51 5.35
CA LYS A 68 -8.33 -23.20 6.35
C LYS A 68 -7.24 -22.32 5.74
N ASP A 69 -6.75 -22.67 4.56
CA ASP A 69 -5.71 -21.91 3.86
C ASP A 69 -6.18 -20.47 3.58
N LEU A 70 -7.44 -20.29 3.19
CA LEU A 70 -8.02 -18.95 3.03
C LEU A 70 -8.10 -18.17 4.35
N GLY A 71 -8.35 -18.84 5.47
CA GLY A 71 -8.27 -18.24 6.80
C GLY A 71 -6.86 -17.79 7.17
N GLU A 72 -5.85 -18.51 6.70
CA GLU A 72 -4.42 -18.21 6.82
C GLU A 72 -3.91 -17.28 5.72
N ARG A 73 -4.80 -16.80 4.84
CA ARG A 73 -4.48 -15.91 3.69
C ARG A 73 -3.52 -16.54 2.69
N THR A 74 -3.68 -17.82 2.43
CA THR A 74 -2.83 -18.59 1.52
C THR A 74 -3.64 -19.24 0.39
N ILE A 75 -3.13 -19.15 -0.84
CA ILE A 75 -3.64 -19.82 -2.04
C ILE A 75 -2.45 -20.30 -2.85
N ALA A 76 -2.42 -21.59 -3.24
CA ALA A 76 -1.37 -22.16 -4.10
C ALA A 76 0.09 -21.84 -3.66
N GLY A 77 0.35 -21.83 -2.34
CA GLY A 77 1.67 -21.52 -1.77
C GLY A 77 2.00 -20.02 -1.70
N GLN A 78 1.16 -19.15 -2.25
CA GLN A 78 1.26 -17.70 -2.09
C GLN A 78 0.53 -17.27 -0.82
N THR A 79 1.13 -16.38 -0.03
CA THR A 79 0.53 -15.83 1.20
C THR A 79 0.42 -14.32 1.10
N LEU A 80 -0.76 -13.78 1.41
CA LEU A 80 -0.97 -12.33 1.38
C LEU A 80 -0.02 -11.63 2.34
N LEU A 81 0.68 -10.61 1.83
CA LEU A 81 1.56 -9.79 2.66
C LEU A 81 0.76 -8.92 3.64
N SER A 82 1.34 -8.69 4.81
CA SER A 82 0.87 -7.61 5.67
C SER A 82 1.06 -6.26 4.96
N PRO A 83 0.29 -5.20 5.32
CA PRO A 83 0.49 -3.87 4.72
C PRO A 83 1.94 -3.35 4.81
N GLU A 84 2.59 -3.57 5.95
CA GLU A 84 3.99 -3.18 6.16
C GLU A 84 4.93 -4.00 5.27
N SER A 85 4.74 -5.32 5.21
CA SER A 85 5.51 -6.21 4.33
C SER A 85 5.29 -5.89 2.84
N ALA A 86 4.10 -5.44 2.46
CA ALA A 86 3.81 -5.03 1.07
C ALA A 86 4.55 -3.74 0.68
N VAL A 87 4.71 -2.80 1.62
CA VAL A 87 5.52 -1.59 1.41
C VAL A 87 6.99 -1.93 1.37
N SER A 88 7.47 -2.80 2.26
CA SER A 88 8.85 -3.29 2.25
C SER A 88 9.19 -3.94 0.91
N TRP A 89 8.37 -4.90 0.49
CA TRP A 89 8.51 -5.56 -0.81
C TRP A 89 8.54 -4.57 -1.99
N MET A 90 7.73 -3.50 -1.93
CA MET A 90 7.76 -2.45 -2.96
C MET A 90 9.10 -1.73 -2.99
N PHE A 91 9.62 -1.28 -1.84
CA PHE A 91 10.89 -0.58 -1.79
C PHE A 91 12.06 -1.48 -2.18
N ASP A 92 12.02 -2.77 -1.85
CA ASP A 92 13.02 -3.75 -2.29
C ASP A 92 13.02 -3.92 -3.81
N LEU A 93 11.83 -3.96 -4.42
CA LEU A 93 11.69 -4.00 -5.88
C LEU A 93 12.29 -2.72 -6.51
N LEU A 94 12.04 -1.55 -5.92
CA LEU A 94 12.59 -0.28 -6.39
C LEU A 94 14.11 -0.20 -6.20
N HIS A 95 14.64 -0.67 -5.07
CA HIS A 95 16.07 -0.76 -4.84
C HIS A 95 16.73 -1.63 -5.92
N SER A 96 16.17 -2.81 -6.16
CA SER A 96 16.71 -3.81 -7.08
C SER A 96 16.63 -3.42 -8.56
N ASN A 97 15.60 -2.66 -8.96
CA ASN A 97 15.35 -2.33 -10.38
C ASN A 97 15.67 -0.89 -10.76
N ALA A 98 15.73 0.03 -9.80
CA ALA A 98 15.87 1.47 -10.05
C ALA A 98 16.97 2.13 -9.19
N ASN A 99 17.86 1.35 -8.57
CA ASN A 99 18.89 1.84 -7.65
C ASN A 99 18.33 2.74 -6.52
N GLY A 100 17.11 2.48 -6.06
CA GLY A 100 16.50 3.25 -4.97
C GLY A 100 17.37 3.24 -3.71
N SER A 101 17.43 4.34 -2.95
CA SER A 101 18.34 4.47 -1.80
C SER A 101 17.77 3.97 -0.46
N VAL A 102 16.55 3.43 -0.45
CA VAL A 102 15.80 3.05 0.76
C VAL A 102 15.91 1.53 0.93
N ASN A 103 16.41 1.09 2.08
CA ASN A 103 16.43 -0.33 2.45
C ASN A 103 15.15 -0.77 3.18
N ASP A 104 14.97 -2.08 3.36
CA ASP A 104 13.81 -2.72 3.96
C ASP A 104 13.45 -2.09 5.32
N LYS A 105 14.44 -1.93 6.22
CA LYS A 105 14.22 -1.33 7.55
C LYS A 105 13.79 0.13 7.49
N GLN A 106 14.34 0.89 6.55
CA GLN A 106 13.92 2.29 6.34
C GLN A 106 12.51 2.35 5.77
N SER A 107 12.14 1.42 4.89
CA SER A 107 10.81 1.35 4.29
C SER A 107 9.71 1.03 5.33
N GLU A 108 9.98 0.09 6.24
CA GLU A 108 9.12 -0.23 7.39
C GLU A 108 8.94 1.00 8.28
N GLY A 109 10.03 1.70 8.59
CA GLY A 109 10.00 2.94 9.37
C GLY A 109 9.20 4.06 8.69
N ILE A 110 9.33 4.23 7.37
CA ILE A 110 8.56 5.18 6.57
C ILE A 110 7.06 4.82 6.64
N TYR A 111 6.71 3.55 6.43
CA TYR A 111 5.33 3.08 6.51
C TYR A 111 4.74 3.32 7.91
N ALA A 112 5.45 2.92 8.98
CA ALA A 112 5.00 3.10 10.35
C ALA A 112 4.77 4.58 10.70
N PHE A 113 5.69 5.45 10.27
CA PHE A 113 5.57 6.90 10.51
C PHE A 113 4.38 7.51 9.77
N LEU A 114 4.23 7.21 8.47
CA LEU A 114 3.16 7.77 7.64
C LEU A 114 1.78 7.23 8.02
N SER A 115 1.66 5.92 8.24
CA SER A 115 0.40 5.28 8.64
C SER A 115 -0.08 5.78 10.00
N SER A 116 0.83 6.07 10.93
CA SER A 116 0.52 6.69 12.23
C SER A 116 -0.18 8.05 12.12
N GLY A 117 -0.01 8.77 11.02
CA GLY A 117 -0.74 10.02 10.75
C GLY A 117 -2.22 9.83 10.39
N THR A 118 -2.62 8.61 9.99
CA THR A 118 -4.02 8.26 9.74
C THR A 118 -4.74 7.77 11.01
N HIS A 119 -3.97 7.48 12.06
CA HIS A 119 -4.48 7.08 13.37
C HIS A 119 -4.54 8.30 14.31
N PRO A 120 -5.51 8.37 15.24
CA PRO A 120 -5.55 9.41 16.28
C PRO A 120 -4.46 9.15 17.33
N SER A 121 -3.19 9.29 16.93
CA SER A 121 -2.01 9.04 17.76
C SER A 121 -1.27 10.35 18.02
N LEU A 122 -0.68 10.47 19.22
CA LEU A 122 0.20 11.61 19.54
C LEU A 122 1.59 11.47 18.93
N TYR A 123 1.91 10.32 18.32
CA TYR A 123 3.27 10.01 17.87
C TYR A 123 3.73 11.00 16.81
N GLN A 124 2.99 11.14 15.71
CA GLN A 124 3.35 12.06 14.62
C GLN A 124 3.32 13.51 15.09
N ALA A 125 2.31 13.90 15.87
CA ALA A 125 2.17 15.24 16.43
C ALA A 125 3.34 15.64 17.36
N ARG A 126 3.96 14.67 18.05
CA ARG A 126 5.16 14.89 18.87
C ARG A 126 6.42 15.05 18.02
N GLN A 127 6.56 14.29 16.94
CA GLN A 127 7.70 14.42 16.03
C GLN A 127 7.73 15.78 15.31
N MET A 128 6.56 16.39 15.13
CA MET A 128 6.41 17.73 14.57
C MET A 128 6.70 18.87 15.56
N ARG A 129 7.22 18.58 16.76
CA ARG A 129 7.42 19.57 17.82
C ARG A 129 8.82 19.53 18.40
N THR A 130 9.37 20.70 18.71
CA THR A 130 10.62 20.84 19.45
C THR A 130 10.33 21.43 20.83
N TYR A 131 10.98 20.86 21.85
CA TYR A 131 10.92 21.38 23.21
C TYR A 131 11.70 22.68 23.31
N ILE A 132 11.11 23.68 23.96
CA ILE A 132 11.76 24.96 24.22
C ILE A 132 11.68 25.28 25.71
N ASP A 133 12.77 25.80 26.26
CA ASP A 133 12.80 26.28 27.63
C ASP A 133 12.08 27.64 27.70
N GLN A 134 11.07 27.75 28.57
CA GLN A 134 10.33 28.98 28.85
C GLN A 134 10.68 29.54 30.24
N GLY A 135 11.77 29.07 30.84
CA GLY A 135 12.28 29.46 32.16
C GLY A 135 11.53 28.82 33.32
N LYS A 136 10.19 28.91 33.34
CA LYS A 136 9.35 28.34 34.42
C LYS A 136 8.78 26.96 34.09
N TYR A 137 8.76 26.59 32.81
CA TYR A 137 8.30 25.30 32.32
C TYR A 137 8.91 25.02 30.94
N VAL A 138 8.80 23.77 30.48
CA VAL A 138 9.18 23.40 29.12
C VAL A 138 7.95 23.52 28.22
N GLY A 139 8.03 24.37 27.20
CA GLY A 139 7.03 24.49 26.14
C GLY A 139 7.36 23.63 24.93
N THR A 140 6.47 23.63 23.93
CA THR A 140 6.77 23.08 22.60
C THR A 140 6.38 24.07 21.51
N VAL A 141 7.16 24.09 20.44
CA VAL A 141 6.81 24.80 19.19
C VAL A 141 6.66 23.80 18.06
N LEU A 142 5.72 24.06 17.16
CA LEU A 142 5.56 23.26 15.95
C LEU A 142 6.72 23.56 15.00
N THR A 143 7.42 22.51 14.58
CA THR A 143 8.54 22.55 13.64
C THR A 143 8.13 21.83 12.35
N VAL A 144 7.03 22.29 11.76
CA VAL A 144 6.59 21.90 10.42
C VAL A 144 6.81 23.10 9.51
N ASP A 145 7.80 23.00 8.64
CA ASP A 145 8.04 23.97 7.58
C ASP A 145 7.56 23.42 6.22
N LEU A 146 7.55 24.28 5.21
CA LEU A 146 7.17 23.90 3.85
C LEU A 146 8.06 22.76 3.33
N GLY A 147 9.37 22.82 3.60
CA GLY A 147 10.31 21.80 3.14
C GLY A 147 10.11 20.41 3.76
N TYR A 148 9.59 20.32 4.99
CA TYR A 148 9.18 19.06 5.59
C TYR A 148 7.96 18.47 4.88
N LEU A 149 6.95 19.30 4.60
CA LEU A 149 5.74 18.87 3.89
C LEU A 149 6.03 18.47 2.44
N GLU A 150 6.89 19.22 1.75
CA GLU A 150 7.36 18.90 0.40
C GLU A 150 8.08 17.54 0.35
N ARG A 151 8.92 17.23 1.35
CA ARG A 151 9.59 15.94 1.44
C ARG A 151 8.62 14.79 1.66
N LEU A 152 7.63 14.95 2.55
CA LEU A 152 6.60 13.93 2.76
C LEU A 152 5.75 13.71 1.49
N LEU A 153 5.38 14.79 0.80
CA LEU A 153 4.65 14.73 -0.46
C LEU A 153 5.47 14.00 -1.52
N GLY A 154 6.75 14.35 -1.66
CA GLY A 154 7.65 13.73 -2.62
C GLY A 154 7.77 12.22 -2.46
N VAL A 155 7.87 11.72 -1.22
CA VAL A 155 7.88 10.26 -0.96
C VAL A 155 6.61 9.59 -1.49
N GLY A 156 5.44 10.18 -1.25
CA GLY A 156 4.17 9.63 -1.75
C GLY A 156 4.07 9.66 -3.28
N VAL A 157 4.48 10.77 -3.90
CA VAL A 157 4.46 10.94 -5.36
C VAL A 157 5.42 9.96 -6.04
N ILE A 158 6.66 9.84 -5.57
CA ILE A 158 7.66 8.91 -6.13
C ILE A 158 7.18 7.46 -6.00
N ALA A 159 6.66 7.06 -4.83
CA ALA A 159 6.17 5.70 -4.63
C ALA A 159 5.01 5.36 -5.57
N PHE A 160 4.05 6.28 -5.74
CA PHE A 160 2.95 6.11 -6.68
C PHE A 160 3.44 6.05 -8.13
N TYR A 161 4.29 7.00 -8.54
CA TYR A 161 4.84 7.08 -9.89
C TYR A 161 5.56 5.80 -10.28
N ASN A 162 6.48 5.32 -9.43
CA ASN A 162 7.22 4.09 -9.71
C ASN A 162 6.32 2.85 -9.72
N ALA A 163 5.32 2.78 -8.83
CA ALA A 163 4.38 1.67 -8.83
C ALA A 163 3.54 1.63 -10.11
N LEU A 164 3.10 2.80 -10.60
CA LEU A 164 2.37 2.93 -11.86
C LEU A 164 3.28 2.57 -13.05
N SER A 165 4.49 3.12 -13.11
CA SER A 165 5.52 2.79 -14.11
C SER A 165 5.72 1.28 -14.21
N TYR A 166 5.89 0.62 -13.05
CA TYR A 166 6.12 -0.81 -12.99
C TYR A 166 4.94 -1.61 -13.55
N VAL A 167 3.72 -1.29 -13.13
CA VAL A 167 2.50 -1.95 -13.61
C VAL A 167 2.31 -1.75 -15.12
N MET A 168 2.54 -0.53 -15.62
CA MET A 168 2.45 -0.24 -17.04
C MET A 168 3.47 -1.04 -17.85
N SER A 169 4.72 -1.07 -17.41
CA SER A 169 5.78 -1.87 -18.01
C SER A 169 5.43 -3.36 -18.04
N PHE A 170 4.94 -3.89 -16.91
CA PHE A 170 4.54 -5.29 -16.79
C PHE A 170 3.47 -5.70 -17.82
N TYR A 171 2.47 -4.84 -18.03
CA TYR A 171 1.38 -5.10 -18.97
C TYR A 171 1.67 -4.65 -20.41
N GLY A 172 2.83 -4.04 -20.67
CA GLY A 172 3.17 -3.45 -21.96
C GLY A 172 2.22 -2.33 -22.37
N LEU A 173 1.76 -1.53 -21.41
CA LEU A 173 0.81 -0.44 -21.65
C LEU A 173 1.52 0.76 -22.32
N PRO A 174 0.80 1.53 -23.16
CA PRO A 174 1.31 2.77 -23.75
C PRO A 174 1.72 3.79 -22.67
N THR A 175 2.83 4.52 -22.88
CA THR A 175 3.43 5.40 -21.87
C THR A 175 3.00 6.86 -21.99
N GLU A 176 2.21 7.27 -22.97
CA GLU A 176 2.02 8.69 -23.32
C GLU A 176 1.40 9.48 -22.18
N ALA A 177 0.39 8.92 -21.50
CA ALA A 177 -0.23 9.54 -20.33
C ALA A 177 0.73 9.60 -19.12
N HIS A 178 1.61 8.61 -19.01
CA HIS A 178 2.62 8.55 -17.97
C HIS A 178 3.73 9.57 -18.21
N ASP A 179 4.14 9.78 -19.46
CA ASP A 179 5.14 10.78 -19.85
C ASP A 179 4.64 12.21 -19.56
N VAL A 180 3.33 12.48 -19.77
CA VAL A 180 2.70 13.75 -19.34
C VAL A 180 2.74 13.90 -17.82
N LEU A 181 2.44 12.83 -17.08
CA LEU A 181 2.54 12.84 -15.62
C LEU A 181 3.98 13.10 -15.15
N THR A 182 4.98 12.49 -15.78
CA THR A 182 6.40 12.72 -15.52
C THR A 182 6.74 14.20 -15.63
N GLN A 183 6.33 14.85 -16.73
CA GLN A 183 6.57 16.28 -16.94
C GLN A 183 5.90 17.14 -15.87
N GLN A 184 4.64 16.84 -15.52
CA GLN A 184 3.92 17.58 -14.49
C GLN A 184 4.55 17.43 -13.10
N ILE A 185 5.06 16.24 -12.78
CA ILE A 185 5.80 16.02 -11.52
C ILE A 185 7.11 16.80 -11.54
N ASP A 186 7.87 16.78 -12.64
CA ASP A 186 9.12 17.53 -12.75
C ASP A 186 8.92 19.05 -12.68
N ASP A 187 7.80 19.56 -13.19
CA ASP A 187 7.46 20.99 -13.11
C ASP A 187 7.12 21.44 -11.67
N ILE A 188 6.47 20.57 -10.87
CA ILE A 188 6.01 20.90 -9.51
C ILE A 188 7.06 20.52 -8.45
N LEU A 189 7.75 19.40 -8.63
CA LEU A 189 8.73 18.80 -7.70
C LEU A 189 10.06 18.56 -8.44
N PRO A 190 10.75 19.62 -8.86
CA PRO A 190 11.92 19.51 -9.72
C PRO A 190 13.03 18.66 -9.07
N GLY A 191 13.44 17.61 -9.78
CA GLY A 191 14.54 16.74 -9.38
C GLY A 191 14.13 15.56 -8.48
N TYR A 192 12.85 15.39 -8.14
CA TYR A 192 12.39 14.23 -7.35
C TYR A 192 12.35 12.92 -8.16
N LEU A 193 12.23 12.98 -9.50
CA LEU A 193 12.24 11.80 -10.37
C LEU A 193 13.61 11.48 -10.99
N LYS A 194 14.65 12.28 -10.69
CA LYS A 194 16.00 12.04 -11.21
C LYS A 194 16.74 11.01 -10.34
N PRO A 195 17.50 10.08 -10.96
CA PRO A 195 18.31 9.10 -10.22
C PRO A 195 19.42 9.75 -9.39
#